data_AF-A0A383R933-F1
#
_entry.id   AF-A0A383R933-F1
#
_cell.length_a   1.000
_cell.length_b   1.000
_cell.length_c   1.000
_cell.angle_alpha   90.00
_cell.angle_beta   90.00
_cell.angle_gamma   90.00
#
_symmetry.space_group_name_H-M   'P 1'
#
loop_
_entity.id
_entity.type
_entity.pdbx_description
1 polymer ?
#
loop_
_entity_poly.entity_id
_entity_poly.type
_entity_poly.pdbx_seq_one_letter_code
_entity_poly.pdbx_strand_id
1 'polypeptide(L)'
;MLNSLEINIDPLVRTRLKSLHNDLTTTDSDFLRFSNEAIQHYKAIRESLPDNLQHTFFLYENAQSSKQTLLESKIYLHGFKDAIYLFEELHSSRL
;
A
#
# COMPACT_ATOMS: atom_id res chain seq x y z
N MET A 1 9.76 14.80 22.27
CA MET A 1 10.16 14.52 20.87
C MET A 1 9.62 13.19 20.35
N LEU A 2 9.60 12.10 21.14
CA LEU A 2 8.94 10.84 20.75
C LEU A 2 7.45 11.02 20.37
N ASN A 3 6.69 11.77 21.18
CA ASN A 3 5.25 12.00 20.94
C ASN A 3 4.98 12.77 19.63
N SER A 4 5.89 13.63 19.16
CA SER A 4 5.71 14.32 17.86
C SER A 4 6.09 13.43 16.68
N LEU A 5 6.93 12.42 16.88
CA LEU A 5 7.29 11.47 15.83
C LEU A 5 6.13 10.49 15.59
N GLU A 6 5.50 9.96 16.64
CA GLU A 6 4.30 9.12 16.53
C GLU A 6 3.14 9.84 15.83
N ILE A 7 2.93 11.14 16.12
CA ILE A 7 1.86 11.92 15.48
C ILE A 7 2.16 12.21 14.00
N ASN A 8 3.43 12.33 13.61
CA ASN A 8 3.83 12.71 12.25
C ASN A 8 4.23 11.53 11.35
N ILE A 9 4.38 10.32 11.90
CA ILE A 9 4.81 9.15 11.12
C ILE A 9 3.75 8.73 10.11
N ASP A 10 2.48 8.76 10.49
CA ASP A 10 1.36 8.37 9.63
C ASP A 10 1.23 9.25 8.37
N PRO A 11 1.18 10.60 8.49
CA PRO A 11 1.18 11.49 7.33
C PRO A 11 2.40 11.30 6.42
N LEU A 12 3.58 11.07 7.01
CA LEU A 12 4.83 10.89 6.28
C LEU A 12 4.84 9.57 5.49
N VAL A 13 4.43 8.47 6.13
CA VAL A 13 4.28 7.14 5.50
C VAL A 13 3.28 7.23 4.35
N ARG A 14 2.12 7.86 4.55
CA ARG A 14 1.11 8.04 3.49
C ARG A 14 1.64 8.83 2.31
N THR A 15 2.37 9.92 2.57
CA THR A 15 2.97 10.76 1.52
C THR A 15 3.99 9.96 0.72
N ARG A 16 4.83 9.18 1.40
CA ARG A 16 5.84 8.37 0.73
C ARG A 16 5.23 7.22 -0.07
N LEU A 17 4.24 6.52 0.46
CA LEU A 17 3.51 5.48 -0.28
C LEU A 17 2.86 6.04 -1.54
N LYS A 18 2.25 7.23 -1.48
CA LYS A 18 1.70 7.89 -2.67
C LYS A 18 2.76 8.18 -3.73
N SER A 19 3.92 8.69 -3.32
CA SER A 19 5.05 8.91 -4.23
C SER A 19 5.51 7.61 -4.87
N LEU A 20 5.73 6.56 -4.08
CA LEU A 20 6.17 5.24 -4.59
C LEU A 20 5.14 4.65 -5.56
N HIS A 21 3.86 4.76 -5.25
CA HIS A 21 2.80 4.29 -6.13
C HIS A 21 2.75 5.06 -7.45
N ASN A 22 2.91 6.39 -7.40
CA ASN A 22 3.00 7.21 -8.60
C ASN A 22 4.22 6.84 -9.46
N ASP A 23 5.36 6.62 -8.83
CA ASP A 23 6.58 6.20 -9.50
C ASP A 23 6.38 4.82 -10.17
N LEU A 24 5.82 3.84 -9.44
CA LEU A 24 5.47 2.52 -9.99
C LEU A 24 4.52 2.63 -11.19
N THR A 25 3.48 3.45 -11.09
CA THR A 25 2.48 3.61 -12.16
C THR A 25 3.07 4.24 -13.42
N THR A 26 4.12 5.06 -13.28
CA THR A 26 4.74 5.80 -14.40
C THR A 26 5.95 5.08 -14.99
N THR A 27 6.64 4.26 -14.20
CA THR A 27 7.93 3.66 -14.60
C THR A 27 7.84 2.15 -14.85
N ASP A 28 6.88 1.45 -14.24
CA ASP A 28 6.73 0.01 -14.32
C ASP A 28 5.52 -0.36 -15.20
N SER A 29 5.81 -0.78 -16.43
CA SER A 29 4.78 -1.13 -17.41
C SER A 29 4.04 -2.43 -17.07
N ASP A 30 4.70 -3.37 -16.38
CA ASP A 30 4.06 -4.61 -15.94
C ASP A 30 3.08 -4.32 -14.81
N PHE A 31 3.48 -3.49 -13.83
CA PHE A 31 2.59 -3.01 -12.78
C PHE A 31 1.34 -2.34 -13.35
N LEU A 32 1.51 -1.45 -14.35
CA LEU A 32 0.39 -0.79 -15.01
C LEU A 32 -0.51 -1.79 -15.75
N ARG A 33 0.08 -2.75 -16.47
CA ARG A 33 -0.68 -3.80 -17.17
C ARG A 33 -1.52 -4.61 -16.19
N PHE A 34 -0.92 -5.15 -15.13
CA PHE A 34 -1.62 -5.95 -14.14
C PHE A 34 -2.70 -5.16 -13.40
N SER A 35 -2.44 -3.89 -13.09
CA SER A 35 -3.42 -3.00 -12.47
C SER A 35 -4.64 -2.81 -13.37
N ASN A 36 -4.42 -2.59 -14.67
CA ASN A 36 -5.51 -2.45 -15.65
C ASN A 36 -6.29 -3.76 -15.83
N GLU A 37 -5.61 -4.90 -15.93
CA GLU A 37 -6.24 -6.22 -16.02
C GLU A 37 -7.13 -6.49 -14.80
N ALA A 38 -6.64 -6.21 -13.59
CA ALA A 38 -7.41 -6.35 -12.38
C ALA A 38 -8.69 -5.49 -12.41
N ILE A 39 -8.59 -4.22 -12.82
CA ILE A 39 -9.76 -3.33 -12.95
C ILE A 39 -10.79 -3.90 -13.93
N GLN A 40 -10.36 -4.42 -15.08
CA GLN A 40 -11.27 -5.04 -16.05
C GLN A 40 -11.95 -6.28 -15.48
N HIS A 41 -11.22 -7.13 -14.76
CA HIS A 41 -11.80 -8.30 -14.11
C HIS A 41 -12.82 -7.94 -13.02
N TYR A 42 -12.52 -6.96 -12.17
CA TYR A 42 -13.49 -6.46 -11.17
C TYR A 42 -14.76 -5.91 -11.82
N LYS A 43 -14.61 -5.16 -12.92
CA LYS A 43 -15.73 -4.64 -13.70
C LYS A 43 -16.58 -5.78 -14.27
N ALA A 44 -15.95 -6.77 -14.91
CA ALA A 44 -16.66 -7.91 -15.49
C ALA A 44 -17.42 -8.72 -14.42
N ILE A 45 -16.80 -8.93 -13.25
CA ILE A 45 -17.47 -9.59 -12.11
C ILE A 45 -18.69 -8.78 -11.69
N ARG A 46 -18.55 -7.46 -11.50
CA ARG A 46 -19.65 -6.58 -11.10
C ARG A 46 -20.81 -6.60 -12.09
N GLU A 47 -20.53 -6.56 -13.39
CA GLU A 47 -21.54 -6.61 -14.45
C GLU A 47 -22.23 -7.97 -14.55
N SER A 48 -21.55 -9.06 -14.16
CA SER A 48 -22.13 -10.41 -14.15
C SER A 48 -22.96 -10.72 -12.89
N LEU A 49 -22.89 -9.86 -11.86
CA LEU A 49 -23.53 -10.11 -10.57
C LEU A 49 -25.01 -9.71 -10.58
N PRO A 50 -25.90 -10.56 -10.04
CA PRO A 50 -27.29 -10.19 -9.78
C PRO A 50 -27.40 -8.98 -8.84
N ASP A 51 -28.44 -8.16 -9.00
CA ASP A 51 -28.64 -6.91 -8.25
C ASP A 51 -28.61 -7.08 -6.73
N ASN A 52 -29.13 -8.20 -6.22
CA ASN A 52 -29.13 -8.49 -4.79
C ASN A 52 -27.74 -8.75 -4.20
N LEU A 53 -26.71 -8.97 -5.03
CA LEU A 53 -25.33 -9.20 -4.62
C LEU A 53 -24.42 -7.99 -4.87
N GLN A 54 -24.85 -7.00 -5.64
CA GLN A 54 -24.03 -5.83 -5.97
C GLN A 54 -23.59 -5.06 -4.72
N HIS A 55 -24.49 -4.85 -3.75
CA HIS A 55 -24.15 -4.17 -2.50
C HIS A 55 -23.13 -4.94 -1.67
N THR A 56 -23.29 -6.27 -1.55
CA THR A 56 -22.34 -7.13 -0.84
C THR A 56 -20.97 -7.12 -1.49
N PHE A 57 -20.93 -7.15 -2.83
CA PHE A 57 -19.67 -7.07 -3.58
C PHE A 57 -18.98 -5.72 -3.38
N PHE A 58 -19.72 -4.61 -3.41
CA PHE A 58 -19.19 -3.29 -3.11
C PHE A 58 -18.57 -3.21 -1.71
N LEU A 59 -19.25 -3.75 -0.68
CA LEU A 59 -18.69 -3.81 0.66
C LEU A 59 -17.39 -4.64 0.72
N TYR A 60 -17.36 -5.75 -0.01
CA TYR A 60 -16.16 -6.59 -0.11
C TYR A 60 -14.99 -5.83 -0.77
N GLU A 61 -15.21 -5.14 -1.89
CA GLU A 61 -14.19 -4.34 -2.58
C GLU A 61 -13.62 -3.24 -1.68
N ASN A 62 -14.48 -2.55 -0.92
CA ASN A 62 -14.06 -1.53 0.03
C ASN A 62 -13.25 -2.11 1.20
N ALA A 63 -13.67 -3.27 1.72
CA ALA A 63 -12.95 -3.95 2.77
C ALA A 63 -11.56 -4.41 2.30
N GLN A 64 -11.44 -4.94 1.08
CA GLN A 64 -10.15 -5.30 0.49
C GLN A 64 -9.25 -4.09 0.29
N SER A 65 -9.78 -2.98 -0.24
CA SER A 65 -9.03 -1.73 -0.44
C SER A 65 -8.51 -1.18 0.90
N SER A 66 -9.35 -1.23 1.95
CA SER A 66 -8.98 -0.80 3.30
C SER A 66 -7.88 -1.68 3.90
N LYS A 67 -8.02 -3.01 3.75
CA LYS A 67 -7.02 -3.98 4.19
C LYS A 67 -5.68 -3.76 3.48
N GLN A 68 -5.70 -3.54 2.16
CA GLN A 68 -4.51 -3.27 1.36
C GLN A 68 -3.80 -2.01 1.86
N THR A 69 -4.53 -0.91 2.05
CA THR A 69 -3.99 0.36 2.57
C THR A 69 -3.30 0.19 3.94
N LEU A 70 -3.93 -0.58 4.84
CA LEU A 70 -3.35 -0.89 6.15
C LEU A 70 -2.06 -1.71 6.01
N LEU A 71 -2.08 -2.72 5.14
CA LEU A 71 -0.97 -3.63 4.93
C LEU A 71 0.25 -2.91 4.34
N GLU A 72 0.06 -2.08 3.32
CA GLU A 72 1.12 -1.25 2.70
C GLU A 72 1.82 -0.37 3.74
N SER A 73 1.04 0.28 4.61
CA SER A 73 1.57 1.13 5.68
C SER A 73 2.41 0.32 6.68
N LYS A 74 1.96 -0.89 7.05
CA LYS A 74 2.69 -1.78 7.96
C LYS A 74 3.98 -2.31 7.32
N ILE A 75 3.92 -2.75 6.06
CA ILE A 75 5.09 -3.25 5.32
C ILE A 75 6.14 -2.14 5.20
N TYR A 76 5.73 -0.94 4.78
CA TYR A 76 6.64 0.19 4.67
C TYR A 76 7.31 0.52 6.00
N LEU A 77 6.54 0.60 7.09
CA LEU A 77 7.08 0.90 8.40
C LEU A 77 8.04 -0.19 8.90
N HIS A 78 7.74 -1.47 8.63
CA HIS A 78 8.64 -2.57 9.00
C HIS A 78 9.96 -2.48 8.23
N GLY A 79 9.91 -2.36 6.91
CA GLY A 79 11.12 -2.18 6.09
C GLY A 79 11.92 -0.94 6.46
N PHE A 80 11.25 0.15 6.85
CA PHE A 80 11.93 1.35 7.37
C PHE A 80 12.68 1.06 8.69
N LYS A 81 12.07 0.31 9.61
CA LYS A 81 12.74 -0.10 10.86
C LYS A 81 13.94 -0.99 10.58
N ASP A 82 13.78 -1.98 9.70
CA ASP A 82 14.86 -2.90 9.32
C ASP A 82 16.06 -2.14 8.71
N ALA A 83 15.79 -1.14 7.87
CA ALA A 83 16.83 -0.28 7.31
C ALA A 83 17.59 0.53 8.37
N ILE A 84 16.89 1.03 9.41
CA ILE A 84 17.53 1.71 10.55
C ILE A 84 18.42 0.73 11.32
N TYR A 85 17.90 -0.45 11.66
CA TYR A 85 18.68 -1.46 12.38
C TYR A 85 19.95 -1.85 11.61
N LEU A 86 19.84 -2.10 10.31
CA LEU A 86 20.99 -2.43 9.47
C LEU A 86 22.01 -1.27 9.42
N PHE A 87 21.53 -0.02 9.34
CA PHE A 87 22.39 1.16 9.36
C PHE A 87 23.18 1.28 10.67
N GLU A 88 22.52 1.05 11.81
CA GLU A 88 23.13 1.07 13.14
C GLU A 88 24.16 -0.06 13.30
N GLU A 89 23.85 -1.27 12.84
CA GLU A 89 24.80 -2.40 12.85
C GLU A 89 26.05 -2.08 12.03
N LEU A 90 25.88 -1.58 10.80
CA LEU A 90 26.99 -1.23 9.92
C LEU A 90 27.88 -0.10 10.47
N HIS A 91 27.31 0.84 11.22
CA HIS A 91 28.07 1.92 11.87
C HIS A 91 28.74 1.46 13.16
N SER A 92 28.07 0.61 13.95
CA SER A 92 28.63 0.05 15.18
C SER A 92 29.76 -0.96 14.89
N SER A 93 29.72 -1.63 13.74
CA SER A 93 30.76 -2.57 13.27
C SER A 93 32.01 -1.89 12.67
N ARG A 94 32.01 -0.56 12.54
CA ARG A 94 33.15 0.23 12.03
C ARG A 94 33.99 0.88 13.14
N LEU A 95 33.81 0.44 14.39
CA LEU A 95 34.61 0.82 15.56
C LEU A 95 35.48 -0.36 16.03
#